data_AF-A0A9N9AMC0-F1
#
_entry.id   AF-A0A9N9AMC0-F1
#
_cell.length_a   1.000
_cell.length_b   1.000
_cell.length_c   1.000
_cell.angle_alpha   90.00
_cell.angle_beta   90.00
_cell.angle_gamma   90.00
#
_symmetry.space_group_name_H-M   'P 1'
#
loop_
_entity.id
_entity.type
_entity.pdbx_description
1 polymer ?
#
loop_
_entity_poly.entity_id
_entity_poly.type
_entity_poly.pdbx_seq_one_letter_code
_entity_poly.pdbx_strand_id
1 'polypeptide(L)'
;MTFFETLIVQNIFPPSLNDPNVILNELPRHFNSQSVTAYGVFKMNVHKEAQRLGVGNNTEINAVVSKMWNSASPADKNQYCVLASATTAVLPRRFPFFEIQYANIIWG
;
A
#
# COMPACT_ATOMS: atom_id res chain seq x y z
N MET A 1 -11.16 1.85 -24.82
CA MET A 1 -10.06 1.59 -23.87
C MET A 1 -10.67 1.35 -22.51
N THR A 2 -10.38 0.20 -21.90
CA THR A 2 -10.80 -0.04 -20.52
C THR A 2 -9.83 0.69 -19.58
N PHE A 3 -10.30 1.23 -18.44
CA PHE A 3 -9.45 1.92 -17.46
C PHE A 3 -8.20 1.10 -17.06
N PHE A 4 -8.33 -0.23 -17.02
CA PHE A 4 -7.22 -1.16 -16.81
C PHE A 4 -6.08 -1.00 -17.83
N GLU A 5 -6.38 -0.81 -19.12
CA GLU A 5 -5.38 -0.67 -20.19
C GLU A 5 -4.64 0.66 -20.13
N THR A 6 -5.17 1.64 -19.39
CA THR A 6 -4.52 2.95 -19.23
C THR A 6 -3.45 2.97 -18.15
N LEU A 7 -3.48 2.03 -17.20
CA LEU A 7 -2.49 1.97 -16.12
C LEU A 7 -1.15 1.41 -16.60
N ILE A 8 -0.06 2.06 -16.20
CA ILE A 8 1.29 1.59 -16.49
C ILE A 8 1.70 0.59 -15.40
N VAL A 9 1.62 -0.70 -15.71
CA VAL A 9 1.92 -1.80 -14.78
C VAL A 9 3.34 -1.68 -14.20
N GLN A 10 4.31 -1.18 -14.96
CA GLN A 10 5.69 -0.99 -14.51
C GLN A 10 5.85 0.06 -13.40
N ASN A 11 4.85 0.93 -13.19
CA ASN A 11 4.80 1.88 -12.07
C ASN A 11 4.10 1.30 -10.83
N ILE A 12 3.56 0.08 -10.96
CA ILE A 12 2.82 -0.64 -9.92
C ILE A 12 3.59 -1.90 -9.50
N PHE A 13 4.28 -2.56 -10.44
CA PHE A 13 5.16 -3.72 -10.21
C PHE A 13 6.49 -3.51 -10.94
N PRO A 14 7.61 -3.29 -10.23
CA PRO A 14 7.73 -3.15 -8.78
C PRO A 14 7.02 -1.89 -8.25
N PRO A 15 6.76 -1.78 -6.93
CA PRO A 15 6.09 -0.61 -6.36
C PRO A 15 6.77 0.70 -6.80
N SER A 16 6.00 1.75 -7.11
CA SER A 16 6.56 3.10 -7.30
C SER A 16 6.81 3.79 -5.97
N LEU A 17 5.99 3.51 -4.96
CA LEU A 17 6.26 3.86 -3.57
C LEU A 17 7.18 2.82 -2.95
N ASN A 18 8.49 3.04 -3.05
CA ASN A 18 9.49 2.13 -2.43
C ASN A 18 9.95 2.59 -1.05
N ASP A 19 9.60 3.81 -0.64
CA ASP A 19 10.01 4.37 0.66
C ASP A 19 8.89 4.20 1.71
N PRO A 20 9.13 3.42 2.78
CA PRO A 20 8.24 3.30 3.93
C PRO A 20 7.74 4.64 4.49
N ASN A 21 8.58 5.68 4.53
CA ASN A 21 8.21 6.98 5.08
C ASN A 21 7.25 7.73 4.17
N VAL A 22 7.41 7.60 2.85
CA VAL A 22 6.48 8.18 1.88
C VAL A 22 5.11 7.49 2.01
N ILE A 23 5.09 6.16 2.10
CA ILE A 23 3.84 5.40 2.31
C ILE A 23 3.16 5.83 3.62
N LEU A 24 3.94 5.90 4.69
CA LEU A 24 3.48 6.36 6.00
C LEU A 24 2.86 7.77 5.93
N ASN A 25 3.40 8.63 5.07
CA ASN A 25 2.89 9.99 4.87
C ASN A 25 1.56 10.06 4.13
N GLU A 26 1.30 9.10 3.26
CA GLU A 26 0.08 8.94 2.47
C GLU A 26 -1.02 8.18 3.23
N LEU A 27 -0.72 7.59 4.40
CA LEU A 27 -1.73 6.94 5.22
C LEU A 27 -2.76 7.96 5.75
N PRO A 28 -4.04 7.58 5.83
CA PRO A 28 -5.08 8.44 6.39
C PRO A 28 -4.72 8.94 7.78
N ARG A 29 -5.10 10.17 8.11
CA ARG A 29 -4.89 10.75 9.45
C ARG A 29 -5.47 9.89 10.57
N HIS A 30 -6.58 9.21 10.30
CA HIS A 30 -7.28 8.32 11.24
C HIS A 30 -6.88 6.84 11.08
N PHE A 31 -5.72 6.56 10.49
CA PHE A 31 -5.20 5.20 10.41
C PHE A 31 -5.03 4.62 11.82
N ASN A 32 -5.75 3.54 12.10
CA ASN A 32 -5.87 2.93 13.43
C ASN A 32 -5.44 1.45 13.45
N SER A 33 -4.86 0.95 12.35
CA SER A 33 -4.35 -0.41 12.27
C SER A 33 -2.93 -0.49 12.84
N GLN A 34 -2.63 -1.55 13.58
CA GLN A 34 -1.29 -1.82 14.10
C GLN A 34 -0.29 -2.17 12.99
N SER A 35 -0.76 -2.53 11.80
CA SER A 35 0.09 -2.91 10.68
C SER A 35 -0.43 -2.36 9.35
N VAL A 36 0.52 -2.12 8.45
CA VAL A 36 0.26 -1.86 7.04
C VAL A 36 0.27 -3.19 6.29
N THR A 37 -0.73 -3.43 5.45
CA THR A 37 -0.83 -4.68 4.68
C THR A 37 -0.25 -4.52 3.28
N ALA A 38 0.28 -5.61 2.71
CA ALA A 38 0.79 -5.64 1.34
C ALA A 38 -0.26 -5.16 0.32
N TYR A 39 -1.50 -5.62 0.48
CA TYR A 39 -2.63 -5.20 -0.35
C TYR A 39 -2.94 -3.69 -0.20
N GLY A 40 -2.83 -3.14 1.02
CA GLY A 40 -3.02 -1.72 1.27
C GLY A 40 -1.99 -0.86 0.53
N VAL A 41 -0.70 -1.22 0.61
CA VAL A 41 0.37 -0.51 -0.10
C VAL A 41 0.21 -0.64 -1.61
N PHE A 42 -0.14 -1.83 -2.10
CA PHE A 42 -0.44 -2.06 -3.51
C PHE A 42 -1.58 -1.16 -4.00
N LYS A 43 -2.69 -1.12 -3.26
CA LYS A 43 -3.81 -0.24 -3.57
C LYS A 43 -3.38 1.23 -3.66
N MET A 44 -2.54 1.69 -2.74
CA MET A 44 -2.01 3.07 -2.78
C MET A 44 -1.20 3.35 -4.05
N ASN A 45 -0.39 2.40 -4.52
CA ASN A 45 0.38 2.53 -5.76
C ASN A 45 -0.54 2.64 -6.99
N VAL A 46 -1.59 1.80 -7.05
CA VAL A 46 -2.57 1.86 -8.14
C VAL A 46 -3.34 3.19 -8.13
N HIS A 47 -3.78 3.66 -6.96
CA HIS A 47 -4.43 4.96 -6.83
C HIS A 47 -3.51 6.11 -7.27
N LYS A 48 -2.23 6.07 -6.88
CA LYS A 48 -1.25 7.09 -7.26
C LYS A 48 -1.03 7.14 -8.77
N GLU A 49 -0.97 5.98 -9.42
CA GLU A 49 -0.82 5.92 -10.88
C GLU A 49 -2.08 6.42 -11.59
N ALA A 50 -3.27 6.05 -11.10
CA ALA A 50 -4.54 6.55 -11.62
C ALA A 50 -4.65 8.09 -11.48
N GLN A 51 -4.25 8.63 -10.33
CA GLN A 51 -4.17 10.08 -10.09
C GLN A 51 -3.15 10.76 -11.01
N ARG A 52 -1.96 10.17 -11.21
CA ARG A 52 -0.93 10.70 -12.11
C ARG A 52 -1.44 10.81 -13.55
N LEU A 53 -2.27 9.87 -13.98
CA LEU A 53 -2.87 9.84 -15.31
C LEU A 53 -4.16 10.68 -15.41
N GLY A 54 -4.72 11.13 -14.28
CA GLY A 54 -6.00 11.84 -14.25
C GLY A 54 -7.18 10.98 -14.70
N VAL A 55 -7.13 9.66 -14.46
CA VAL A 55 -8.12 8.69 -14.93
C VAL A 55 -8.76 7.90 -13.80
N GLY A 56 -9.99 7.44 -14.03
CA GLY A 56 -10.71 6.51 -13.16
C GLY A 56 -11.35 7.16 -11.94
N ASN A 57 -12.58 6.78 -11.66
CA ASN A 57 -13.21 7.07 -10.36
C ASN A 57 -12.84 5.99 -9.32
N ASN A 58 -13.14 6.25 -8.04
CA ASN A 58 -12.81 5.33 -6.96
C ASN A 58 -13.37 3.90 -7.16
N THR A 59 -14.55 3.75 -7.74
CA THR A 59 -15.17 2.44 -7.99
C THR A 59 -14.38 1.66 -9.04
N GLU A 60 -14.04 2.31 -10.15
CA GLU A 60 -13.23 1.71 -11.22
C GLU A 60 -11.84 1.33 -10.73
N ILE A 61 -11.21 2.20 -9.94
CA ILE A 61 -9.90 1.94 -9.32
C ILE A 61 -9.97 0.70 -8.43
N ASN A 62 -10.95 0.61 -7.53
CA ASN A 62 -11.08 -0.54 -6.62
C ASN A 62 -11.32 -1.87 -7.37
N ALA A 63 -12.10 -1.85 -8.45
CA ALA A 63 -12.33 -3.03 -9.29
C ALA A 63 -11.02 -3.49 -9.97
N VAL A 64 -10.24 -2.55 -10.50
CA VAL A 64 -8.96 -2.84 -11.13
C VAL A 64 -7.91 -3.29 -10.12
N VAL A 65 -7.83 -2.67 -8.95
CA VAL A 65 -6.96 -3.11 -7.83
C VAL A 65 -7.21 -4.58 -7.53
N SER A 66 -8.47 -4.98 -7.35
CA SER A 66 -8.84 -6.36 -7.03
C SER A 66 -8.42 -7.33 -8.14
N LYS A 67 -8.68 -6.97 -9.40
CA LYS A 67 -8.28 -7.77 -10.57
C LYS A 67 -6.76 -7.92 -10.66
N MET A 68 -6.02 -6.81 -10.59
CA MET A 68 -4.55 -6.80 -10.68
C MET A 68 -3.91 -7.60 -9.56
N TRP A 69 -4.36 -7.43 -8.31
CA TRP A 69 -3.81 -8.17 -7.18
C TRP A 69 -4.02 -9.68 -7.32
N ASN A 70 -5.20 -10.11 -7.78
CA ASN A 70 -5.48 -11.52 -7.99
C ASN A 70 -4.65 -12.12 -9.13
N SER A 71 -4.36 -11.35 -10.17
CA SER A 71 -3.52 -11.76 -11.30
C SER A 71 -2.01 -11.60 -11.07
N ALA A 72 -1.58 -10.90 -10.01
CA ALA A 72 -0.17 -10.65 -9.71
C ALA A 72 0.56 -11.93 -9.29
N SER A 73 1.83 -12.04 -9.70
CA SER A 73 2.67 -13.18 -9.37
C SER A 73 2.98 -13.25 -7.87
N PRO A 74 3.34 -14.43 -7.33
CA PRO A 74 3.79 -14.53 -5.94
C PRO A 74 5.02 -13.65 -5.65
N ALA A 75 5.93 -13.49 -6.62
CA ALA A 75 7.11 -12.65 -6.47
C ALA A 75 6.75 -11.17 -6.31
N ASP A 76 5.81 -10.69 -7.13
CA ASP A 76 5.30 -9.31 -7.06
C ASP A 76 4.60 -9.05 -5.73
N LYS A 77 3.77 -9.99 -5.28
CA LYS A 77 3.11 -9.91 -3.96
C LYS A 77 4.15 -9.87 -2.83
N ASN A 78 5.22 -10.65 -2.94
CA ASN A 78 6.28 -10.67 -1.94
C ASN A 78 7.00 -9.32 -1.82
N GLN A 79 7.22 -8.60 -2.94
CA GLN A 79 7.78 -7.24 -2.89
C GLN A 79 6.90 -6.30 -2.05
N TYR A 80 5.58 -6.38 -2.22
CA TYR A 80 4.63 -5.63 -1.40
C TYR A 80 4.60 -6.09 0.07
N CYS A 81 4.80 -7.38 0.35
CA CYS A 81 4.94 -7.87 1.72
C CYS A 81 6.17 -7.30 2.42
N VAL A 82 7.32 -7.27 1.74
CA VAL A 82 8.57 -6.68 2.28
C VAL A 82 8.37 -5.20 2.58
N LEU A 83 7.79 -4.46 1.63
CA LEU A 83 7.54 -3.04 1.76
C LEU A 83 6.52 -2.70 2.86
N ALA A 84 5.44 -3.47 2.97
CA ALA A 84 4.45 -3.32 4.03
C ALA A 84 5.02 -3.61 5.42
N SER A 85 5.93 -4.60 5.52
CA SER A 85 6.64 -4.92 6.76
C SER A 85 7.57 -3.78 7.16
N ALA A 86 8.34 -3.23 6.21
CA ALA A 86 9.20 -2.08 6.44
C ALA A 86 8.40 -0.82 6.85
N THR A 87 7.22 -0.61 6.24
CA THR A 87 6.30 0.48 6.60
C THR A 87 5.72 0.30 8.00
N THR A 88 5.34 -0.94 8.34
CA THR A 88 4.82 -1.27 9.68
C THR A 88 5.88 -0.99 10.75
N ALA A 89 7.15 -1.31 10.51
CA ALA A 89 8.23 -1.06 11.45
C ALA A 89 8.45 0.44 11.77
N VAL A 90 8.06 1.34 10.86
CA VAL A 90 8.18 2.80 11.07
C VAL A 90 6.87 3.47 11.48
N LEU A 91 5.75 2.74 11.58
CA LEU A 91 4.45 3.27 12.03
C LEU A 91 4.53 4.06 13.36
N PRO A 92 5.22 3.56 14.42
CA PRO A 92 5.25 4.24 15.71
C PRO A 92 5.83 5.66 15.64
N ARG A 93 6.71 5.94 14.67
CA ARG A 93 7.34 7.27 14.50
C ARG A 93 6.33 8.37 14.16
N ARG A 94 5.26 8.03 13.42
CA ARG A 94 4.20 8.98 13.05
C ARG A 94 2.97 8.85 13.96
N PHE A 95 2.72 7.65 14.46
CA PHE A 95 1.56 7.32 15.26
C PHE A 95 2.02 6.70 16.60
N PRO A 96 2.46 7.53 17.57
CA PRO A 96 3.07 7.05 18.81
C PRO A 96 2.12 6.21 19.69
N PHE A 97 0.80 6.30 19.46
CA PHE A 97 -0.18 5.46 20.15
C PHE A 97 0.02 3.95 19.91
N PHE A 98 0.72 3.53 18.85
CA PHE A 98 1.03 2.12 18.59
C PHE A 98 2.26 1.61 19.35
N GLU A 99 3.13 2.49 19.85
CA GLU A 99 4.33 2.11 20.62
C GLU A 99 3.95 1.36 21.91
N ILE A 100 2.81 1.71 22.51
CA ILE A 100 2.30 1.15 23.76
C ILE A 100 1.81 -0.31 23.59
N GLN A 101 1.41 -0.74 22.39
CA GLN A 101 0.96 -2.12 22.16
C GLN A 101 2.12 -3.09 21.84
N TYR A 102 3.18 -2.63 21.17
CA TYR A 102 4.34 -3.47 20.88
C TYR A 102 5.17 -3.80 22.13
N ALA A 103 5.24 -2.89 23.11
CA ALA A 103 5.94 -3.14 24.37
C ALA A 103 5.30 -4.26 25.22
N ASN A 104 3.99 -4.49 25.07
CA ASN A 104 3.25 -5.49 25.82
C ASN A 104 3.27 -6.90 25.21
N ILE A 105 3.81 -7.08 23.99
CA ILE A 105 3.90 -8.39 23.33
C ILE A 105 5.29 -9.02 23.52
N ILE A 106 6.32 -8.23 23.83
CA ILE A 106 7.70 -8.72 24.01
C ILE A 106 7.97 -9.11 25.49
N TRP A 107 7.07 -8.77 26.40
CA TRP A 107 7.17 -9.06 27.85
C TRP A 107 5.92 -9.74 28.44
N GLY A 108 5.21 -10.54 27.64
CA GLY A 108 4.04 -11.33 28.07
C GLY A 108 4.24 -12.81 27.85
#